data_AF-A0A0T5Z432-F1
#
_entry.id   AF-A0A0T5Z432-F1
#
_cell.length_a   1.000
_cell.length_b   1.000
_cell.length_c   1.000
_cell.angle_alpha   90.00
_cell.angle_beta   90.00
_cell.angle_gamma   90.00
#
_symmetry.space_group_name_H-M   'P 1'
#
loop_
_entity.id
_entity.type
_entity.pdbx_description
1 polymer ?
#
loop_
_entity_poly.entity_id
_entity_poly.type
_entity_poly.pdbx_seq_one_letter_code
_entity_poly.pdbx_strand_id
1 'polypeptide(L)'
;MSEAADFDALVAEFYQVWFRFHPSAALFAGVAGYEGQLAADGDDDVGALAGWLGNLLLGLSEFSLEALDADRQIDLQLIYGAVIIERRWLLEQDWRHRDPARYLPLRTLQELVLRQPEQLCEAVQGLLKRTPN
;
A
#
# COMPACT_ATOMS: atom_id res chain seq x y z
N MET A 1 20.97 -13.99 12.50
CA MET A 1 20.09 -12.93 13.03
C MET A 1 18.86 -13.63 13.62
N SER A 2 18.09 -12.97 14.48
CA SER A 2 16.87 -13.60 15.02
C SER A 2 15.77 -13.50 13.98
N GLU A 3 15.04 -14.58 13.74
CA GLU A 3 13.93 -14.64 12.78
C GLU A 3 12.88 -13.53 13.03
N ALA A 4 12.65 -13.15 14.29
CA ALA A 4 11.80 -12.02 14.65
C ALA A 4 12.35 -10.67 14.15
N ALA A 5 13.67 -10.46 14.22
CA ALA A 5 14.29 -9.22 13.72
C ALA A 5 14.28 -9.14 12.19
N ASP A 6 14.43 -10.29 11.53
CA ASP A 6 14.34 -10.38 10.07
C ASP A 6 12.90 -10.13 9.60
N PHE A 7 11.90 -10.63 10.35
CA PHE A 7 10.49 -10.34 10.11
C PHE A 7 10.16 -8.85 10.31
N ASP A 8 10.61 -8.24 11.41
CA ASP A 8 10.38 -6.81 11.67
C ASP A 8 10.95 -5.93 10.56
N ALA A 9 12.15 -6.27 10.05
CA ALA A 9 12.76 -5.58 8.93
C ALA A 9 11.92 -5.70 7.65
N LEU A 10 11.40 -6.90 7.37
CA LEU A 10 10.50 -7.13 6.23
C LEU A 10 9.20 -6.34 6.37
N VAL A 11 8.59 -6.30 7.56
CA VAL A 11 7.36 -5.51 7.80
C VAL A 11 7.60 -4.02 7.61
N ALA A 12 8.74 -3.51 8.07
CA ALA A 12 9.11 -2.10 7.86
C ALA A 12 9.29 -1.79 6.36
N GLU A 13 9.96 -2.66 5.61
CA GLU A 13 10.10 -2.54 4.15
C GLU A 13 8.74 -2.62 3.46
N PHE A 14 7.88 -3.55 3.89
CA PHE A 14 6.54 -3.74 3.35
C PHE A 14 5.75 -2.43 3.33
N TYR A 15 5.59 -1.77 4.48
CA TYR A 15 4.83 -0.52 4.54
C TYR A 15 5.49 0.59 3.74
N GLN A 16 6.82 0.70 3.79
CA GLN A 16 7.55 1.72 3.03
C GLN A 16 7.33 1.58 1.52
N VAL A 17 7.37 0.35 0.99
CA VAL A 17 7.19 0.10 -0.43
C VAL A 17 5.71 0.17 -0.82
N TRP A 18 4.84 -0.46 -0.04
CA TRP A 18 3.40 -0.51 -0.32
C TRP A 18 2.77 0.89 -0.36
N PHE A 19 3.15 1.80 0.54
CA PHE A 19 2.64 3.17 0.52
C PHE A 19 3.01 3.96 -0.72
N ARG A 20 4.07 3.59 -1.45
CA ARG A 20 4.38 4.23 -2.75
C ARG A 20 3.34 3.92 -3.82
N PHE A 21 2.71 2.76 -3.73
CA PHE A 21 1.60 2.36 -4.61
C PHE A 21 0.24 2.82 -4.05
N HIS A 22 0.13 2.90 -2.72
CA HIS A 22 -1.09 3.26 -1.99
C HIS A 22 -0.92 4.50 -1.09
N PRO A 23 -0.63 5.69 -1.65
CA PRO A 23 -0.36 6.90 -0.86
C PRO A 23 -1.56 7.34 -0.01
N SER A 24 -2.79 7.06 -0.47
CA SER A 24 -4.00 7.34 0.32
C SER A 24 -4.09 6.51 1.60
N ALA A 25 -3.57 5.28 1.58
CA ALA A 25 -3.50 4.44 2.77
C ALA A 25 -2.45 4.96 3.76
N ALA A 26 -1.32 5.49 3.27
CA ALA A 26 -0.32 6.17 4.09
C ALA A 26 -0.92 7.38 4.80
N LEU A 27 -1.66 8.21 4.04
CA LEU A 27 -2.40 9.34 4.59
C LEU A 27 -3.38 8.88 5.67
N PHE A 28 -4.12 7.80 5.44
CA PHE A 28 -5.05 7.22 6.42
C PHE A 28 -4.34 6.64 7.67
N ALA A 29 -3.13 6.12 7.51
CA ALA A 29 -2.30 5.68 8.63
C ALA A 29 -1.63 6.85 9.39
N GLY A 30 -1.68 8.07 8.84
CA GLY A 30 -1.03 9.24 9.44
C GLY A 30 0.47 9.32 9.13
N VAL A 31 0.91 8.62 8.09
CA VAL A 31 2.30 8.62 7.63
C VAL A 31 2.49 9.77 6.65
N ALA A 32 3.40 10.69 7.01
CA ALA A 32 3.72 11.86 6.21
C ALA A 32 4.58 11.52 4.98
N GLY A 33 4.63 12.43 4.01
CA GLY A 33 5.44 12.33 2.79
C GLY A 33 4.68 11.80 1.57
N TYR A 34 3.41 11.43 1.74
CA TYR A 34 2.54 10.88 0.69
C TYR A 34 1.38 11.83 0.33
N GLU A 35 1.31 12.99 0.97
CA GLU A 35 0.28 13.99 0.74
C GLU A 35 0.30 14.49 -0.72
N GLY A 36 -0.89 14.63 -1.31
CA GLY A 36 -1.05 15.11 -2.68
C GLY A 36 -0.62 14.13 -3.78
N GLN A 37 -0.31 12.87 -3.44
CA GLN A 37 -0.04 11.83 -4.42
C GLN A 37 -1.32 11.07 -4.80
N LEU A 38 -1.35 10.57 -6.04
CA LEU A 38 -2.37 9.63 -6.52
C LEU A 38 -1.82 8.22 -6.47
N ALA A 39 -2.71 7.23 -6.40
CA ALA A 39 -2.34 5.83 -6.53
C ALA A 39 -1.56 5.59 -7.84
N ALA A 40 -0.57 4.69 -7.77
CA ALA A 40 0.25 4.33 -8.91
C ALA A 40 -0.51 3.30 -9.78
N ASP A 41 -1.51 3.80 -10.51
CA ASP A 41 -2.46 3.02 -11.31
C ASP A 41 -2.04 2.93 -12.80
N GLY A 42 -0.79 3.22 -13.15
CA GLY A 42 -0.26 3.00 -14.49
C GLY A 42 -0.05 1.52 -14.79
N ASP A 43 -0.06 1.13 -16.07
CA ASP A 43 0.18 -0.26 -16.47
C ASP A 43 1.53 -0.80 -15.94
N ASP A 44 2.59 0.02 -16.05
CA ASP A 44 3.92 -0.32 -15.55
C ASP A 44 3.93 -0.39 -14.01
N ASP A 45 3.23 0.52 -13.34
CA ASP A 45 3.13 0.56 -11.88
C ASP A 45 2.39 -0.67 -11.33
N VAL A 46 1.28 -1.06 -11.98
CA VAL A 46 0.51 -2.25 -11.64
C VAL A 46 1.34 -3.51 -11.87
N GLY A 47 2.09 -3.59 -12.97
CA GLY A 47 3.02 -4.69 -13.23
C GLY A 47 4.11 -4.78 -12.15
N ALA A 48 4.69 -3.64 -11.77
CA ALA A 48 5.68 -3.56 -10.71
C ALA A 48 5.12 -3.98 -9.34
N LEU A 49 3.92 -3.51 -8.98
CA LEU A 49 3.23 -3.88 -7.74
C LEU A 49 2.95 -5.39 -7.72
N ALA A 50 2.38 -5.96 -8.78
CA ALA A 50 2.06 -7.39 -8.85
C ALA A 50 3.31 -8.28 -8.74
N GLY A 51 4.42 -7.86 -9.35
CA GLY A 51 5.72 -8.53 -9.23
C GLY A 51 6.28 -8.45 -7.82
N TRP A 52 6.29 -7.26 -7.23
CA TRP A 52 6.77 -7.03 -5.87
C TRP A 52 5.93 -7.82 -4.83
N LEU A 53 4.61 -7.80 -4.92
CA LEU A 53 3.72 -8.60 -4.07
C LEU A 53 4.02 -10.10 -4.20
N GLY A 54 4.39 -10.56 -5.41
CA GLY A 54 4.82 -11.95 -5.63
C GLY A 54 6.10 -12.30 -4.85
N ASN A 55 7.11 -11.44 -4.89
CA ASN A 55 8.35 -11.63 -4.16
C ASN A 55 8.12 -11.55 -2.63
N LEU A 56 7.26 -10.64 -2.20
CA LEU A 56 6.88 -10.50 -0.80
C LEU A 56 6.21 -11.77 -0.26
N LEU A 57 5.31 -12.41 -1.02
CA LEU A 57 4.70 -13.68 -0.61
C LEU A 57 5.74 -14.79 -0.41
N LEU A 58 6.74 -14.85 -1.29
CA LEU A 58 7.84 -15.80 -1.14
C LEU A 58 8.61 -15.53 0.15
N GLY A 59 9.00 -14.27 0.41
CA GLY A 59 9.68 -13.89 1.64
C GLY A 59 8.87 -14.18 2.90
N LEU A 60 7.57 -13.85 2.91
CA LEU A 60 6.68 -14.14 4.04
C LEU A 60 6.53 -15.65 4.29
N SER A 61 6.58 -16.47 3.24
CA SER A 61 6.45 -17.93 3.38
C SER A 61 7.67 -18.64 4.00
N GLU A 62 8.79 -17.93 4.13
CA GLU A 62 10.01 -18.47 4.75
C GLU A 62 9.97 -18.45 6.28
N PHE A 63 9.10 -17.64 6.89
CA PHE A 63 8.97 -17.51 8.34
C PHE A 63 8.10 -18.62 8.94
N SER A 64 8.55 -19.21 10.05
CA SER A 64 7.74 -20.13 10.86
C SER A 64 6.83 -19.34 11.81
N LEU A 65 5.53 -19.62 11.76
CA LEU A 65 4.57 -19.06 12.73
C LEU A 65 4.93 -19.44 14.17
N GLU A 66 5.43 -20.66 14.42
CA GLU A 66 5.77 -21.11 15.77
C GLU A 66 7.03 -20.43 16.34
N ALA A 67 7.88 -19.88 15.47
CA ALA A 67 9.09 -19.16 15.86
C ALA A 67 8.85 -17.68 16.22
N LEU A 68 7.68 -17.15 15.87
CA LEU A 68 7.25 -15.78 16.16
C LEU A 68 6.40 -15.72 17.43
N ASP A 69 6.41 -14.58 18.12
CA ASP A 69 5.43 -14.32 19.19
C ASP A 69 4.03 -14.05 18.63
N ALA A 70 3.05 -13.99 19.54
CA ALA A 70 1.64 -13.87 19.18
C ALA A 70 1.31 -12.62 18.36
N ASP A 71 1.97 -11.48 18.61
CA ASP A 71 1.69 -10.25 17.88
C ASP A 71 2.22 -10.36 16.44
N ARG A 72 3.47 -10.82 16.29
CA ARG A 72 4.09 -11.03 14.97
C ARG A 72 3.39 -12.13 14.15
N GLN A 73 2.84 -13.15 14.80
CA GLN A 73 2.01 -14.16 14.13
C GLN A 73 0.77 -13.55 13.49
N ILE A 74 0.11 -12.62 14.19
CA ILE A 74 -1.06 -11.91 13.65
C ILE A 74 -0.63 -11.05 12.46
N ASP A 75 0.45 -10.29 12.61
CA ASP A 75 0.97 -9.44 11.54
C ASP A 75 1.32 -10.25 10.28
N LEU A 76 2.01 -11.39 10.45
CA LEU A 76 2.35 -12.29 9.34
C LEU A 76 1.09 -12.76 8.61
N GLN A 77 0.08 -13.21 9.34
CA GLN A 77 -1.17 -13.69 8.75
C GLN A 77 -1.96 -12.57 8.05
N LEU A 78 -2.02 -11.38 8.64
CA LEU A 78 -2.71 -10.23 8.07
C LEU A 78 -2.05 -9.76 6.79
N ILE A 79 -0.72 -9.57 6.80
CA ILE A 79 0.03 -9.13 5.62
C ILE A 79 -0.08 -10.20 4.53
N TYR A 80 0.15 -11.48 4.86
CA TYR A 80 0.05 -12.56 3.89
C TYR A 80 -1.33 -12.63 3.22
N GLY A 81 -2.40 -12.52 4.02
CA GLY A 81 -3.78 -12.49 3.52
C GLY A 81 -4.05 -11.29 2.60
N ALA A 82 -3.64 -10.09 3.02
CA ALA A 82 -3.82 -8.87 2.24
C ALA A 82 -3.10 -8.95 0.88
N VAL A 83 -1.85 -9.41 0.89
CA VAL A 83 -1.00 -9.52 -0.30
C VAL A 83 -1.56 -10.55 -1.28
N ILE A 84 -2.07 -11.69 -0.81
CA ILE A 84 -2.74 -12.68 -1.68
C ILE A 84 -3.96 -12.07 -2.39
N ILE A 85 -4.83 -11.40 -1.63
CA ILE A 85 -6.07 -10.83 -2.15
C ILE A 85 -5.76 -9.77 -3.20
N GLU A 86 -4.88 -8.84 -2.87
CA GLU A 86 -4.50 -7.75 -3.76
C GLU A 86 -3.82 -8.26 -5.02
N ARG A 87 -2.81 -9.12 -4.88
CA ARG A 87 -2.11 -9.71 -6.04
C ARG A 87 -3.09 -10.45 -6.95
N ARG A 88 -4.03 -11.18 -6.38
CA ARG A 88 -5.08 -11.86 -7.14
C ARG A 88 -5.93 -10.86 -7.91
N TRP A 89 -6.34 -9.74 -7.29
CA TRP A 89 -7.13 -8.71 -7.97
C TRP A 89 -6.39 -7.99 -9.09
N LEU A 90 -5.07 -7.85 -8.99
CA LEU A 90 -4.26 -7.27 -10.07
C LEU A 90 -4.08 -8.22 -11.26
N LEU A 91 -4.11 -9.53 -11.01
CA LEU A 91 -3.88 -10.57 -12.01
C LEU A 91 -5.17 -11.15 -12.62
N GLU A 92 -6.29 -11.08 -11.90
CA GLU A 92 -7.57 -11.62 -12.35
C GLU A 92 -8.49 -10.51 -12.91
N GLN A 93 -9.06 -10.75 -14.10
CA GLN A 93 -9.88 -9.80 -14.87
C GLN A 93 -9.09 -8.53 -15.26
N ASP A 94 -9.65 -7.72 -16.17
CA ASP A 94 -9.04 -6.42 -16.48
C ASP A 94 -9.23 -5.50 -15.26
N TRP A 95 -8.16 -5.36 -14.47
CA TRP A 95 -8.14 -4.56 -13.24
C TRP A 95 -8.63 -3.13 -13.48
N ARG A 96 -8.48 -2.61 -14.71
CA ARG A 96 -8.93 -1.28 -15.13
C ARG A 96 -10.44 -1.09 -14.98
N HIS A 97 -11.22 -2.15 -15.19
CA HIS A 97 -12.68 -2.08 -15.25
C HIS A 97 -13.38 -2.57 -13.99
N ARG A 98 -12.64 -3.11 -13.03
CA ARG A 98 -13.21 -3.72 -11.83
C ARG A 98 -13.84 -2.70 -10.87
N ASP A 99 -13.15 -1.59 -10.64
CA ASP A 99 -13.63 -0.52 -9.76
C ASP A 99 -13.22 0.85 -10.31
N PRO A 100 -14.01 1.43 -11.23
CA PRO A 100 -13.72 2.75 -11.79
C PRO A 100 -13.72 3.88 -10.75
N ALA A 101 -14.44 3.72 -9.63
CA ALA A 101 -14.49 4.75 -8.60
C ALA A 101 -13.17 4.91 -7.85
N ARG A 102 -12.31 3.87 -7.87
CA ARG A 102 -10.98 3.90 -7.24
C ARG A 102 -10.05 4.98 -7.82
N TYR A 103 -10.25 5.35 -9.09
CA TYR A 103 -9.44 6.37 -9.78
C TYR A 103 -9.85 7.80 -9.42
N LEU A 104 -10.98 7.97 -8.72
CA LEU A 104 -11.41 9.29 -8.27
C LEU A 104 -10.66 9.68 -6.99
N PRO A 105 -10.07 10.88 -6.92
CA PRO A 105 -9.29 11.33 -5.76
C PRO A 105 -10.15 11.67 -4.52
N LEU A 106 -11.44 11.33 -4.52
CA LEU A 106 -12.41 11.76 -3.51
C LEU A 106 -12.01 11.34 -2.09
N ARG A 107 -11.61 10.08 -1.90
CA ARG A 107 -11.19 9.57 -0.59
C ARG A 107 -9.95 10.30 -0.08
N THR A 108 -8.98 10.53 -0.95
CA THR A 108 -7.74 11.26 -0.62
C THR A 108 -8.03 12.72 -0.27
N LEU A 109 -8.90 13.39 -1.04
CA LEU A 109 -9.35 14.77 -0.73
C LEU A 109 -10.05 14.84 0.63
N GLN A 110 -10.95 13.90 0.91
CA GLN A 110 -11.64 13.84 2.19
C GLN A 110 -10.66 13.70 3.36
N GLU A 111 -9.69 12.80 3.26
CA GLU A 111 -8.68 12.62 4.31
C GLU A 111 -7.79 13.85 4.50
N LEU A 112 -7.38 14.52 3.42
CA LEU A 112 -6.61 15.76 3.50
C LEU A 112 -7.39 16.85 4.28
N VAL A 113 -8.68 17.01 3.99
CA VAL A 113 -9.54 17.99 4.68
C VAL A 113 -9.75 17.64 6.14
N LEU A 114 -9.90 16.36 6.47
CA LEU A 114 -10.09 15.90 7.85
C LEU A 114 -8.82 16.05 8.69
N ARG A 115 -7.66 15.69 8.15
CA ARG A 115 -6.38 15.67 8.90
C ARG A 115 -5.69 17.02 8.95
N GLN A 116 -5.94 17.86 7.95
CA GLN A 116 -5.33 19.19 7.82
C GLN A 116 -3.81 19.15 8.04
N PRO A 117 -3.06 18.37 7.22
CA PRO A 117 -1.60 18.37 7.32
C PRO A 117 -1.05 19.79 7.11
N GLU A 118 0.15 20.06 7.63
CA GLU A 118 0.77 21.40 7.58
C GLU A 118 0.76 22.03 6.18
N GLN A 119 0.94 21.18 5.15
CA GLN A 119 1.00 21.56 3.74
C GLN A 119 -0.32 21.27 2.99
N LEU A 120 -1.48 21.42 3.64
CA LEU A 120 -2.80 21.09 3.08
C LEU A 120 -3.03 21.70 1.68
N CYS A 121 -2.80 23.00 1.52
CA CYS A 121 -3.03 23.67 0.23
C CYS A 121 -2.15 23.10 -0.88
N GLU A 122 -0.89 22.81 -0.58
CA GLU A 122 0.08 22.25 -1.52
C GLU A 122 -0.30 20.81 -1.88
N ALA A 123 -0.69 20.01 -0.89
CA ALA A 123 -1.18 18.65 -1.08
C ALA A 123 -2.42 18.60 -1.98
N VAL A 124 -3.43 19.44 -1.72
CA VAL A 124 -4.64 19.52 -2.55
C VAL A 124 -4.28 19.96 -3.98
N GLN A 125 -3.43 20.98 -4.15
CA GLN A 125 -2.98 21.42 -5.47
C GLN A 125 -2.20 20.32 -6.21
N GLY A 126 -1.33 19.58 -5.52
CA GLY A 126 -0.58 18.46 -6.10
C GLY A 126 -1.50 17.37 -6.63
N LEU A 127 -2.54 17.02 -5.86
CA LEU A 127 -3.54 16.04 -6.24
C LEU A 127 -4.34 16.49 -7.47
N LEU A 128 -4.81 17.74 -7.47
CA LEU A 128 -5.60 18.30 -8.58
C LEU A 128 -4.78 18.37 -9.87
N LYS A 129 -3.50 18.77 -9.81
CA LYS A 129 -2.61 18.79 -10.99
C LYS A 129 -2.35 17.42 -11.59
N ARG A 130 -2.40 16.37 -10.78
CA ARG A 130 -2.17 14.97 -11.20
C ARG A 130 -3.47 14.28 -11.65
N THR A 131 -4.63 14.85 -11.34
CA THR A 131 -5.92 14.31 -11.77
C THR A 131 -6.12 14.66 -13.26
N PRO A 132 -6.28 13.67 -14.16
CA PRO A 132 -6.55 13.94 -15.56
C PRO A 132 -7.86 14.74 -15.73
N ASN A 133 -7.89 15.66 -16.69
CA ASN A 133 -9.10 16.39 -17.09
C ASN A 133 -10.15 15.47 -17.70
#